data_AF-A0A849E8F9-F1
#
_entry.id   AF-A0A849E8F9-F1
#
_cell.length_a   1.000
_cell.length_b   1.000
_cell.length_c   1.000
_cell.angle_alpha   90.00
_cell.angle_beta   90.00
_cell.angle_gamma   90.00
#
_symmetry.space_group_name_H-M   'P 1'
#
loop_
_entity.id
_entity.type
_entity.pdbx_description
1 polymer ?
#
loop_
_entity_poly.entity_id
_entity_poly.type
_entity_poly.pdbx_seq_one_letter_code
_entity_poly.pdbx_strand_id
1 'polypeptide(L)' 'MYMETVQDICDRNAHLEVRCVPCTRSVDIPPSLIPGRIPRDLPIQLAAAHFVCSGCGGRQLVSALWDYRTAKGRGR' A
#
# COMPACT_ATOMS: atom_id res chain seq x y z
N MET A 1 17.06 9.17 -5.82
CA MET A 1 15.71 8.56 -5.90
C MET A 1 15.31 8.21 -4.49
N TYR A 2 14.32 8.91 -3.92
CA TYR A 2 13.77 8.52 -2.62
C TYR A 2 12.75 7.42 -2.87
N MET A 3 12.97 6.23 -2.30
CA MET A 3 11.98 5.15 -2.33
C MET A 3 11.23 5.17 -1.02
N GLU A 4 9.91 5.29 -1.08
CA GLU A 4 9.05 5.19 0.10
C GLU A 4 9.08 3.74 0.62
N THR A 5 9.19 3.61 1.93
CA THR A 5 9.32 2.37 2.68
C THR A 5 8.10 2.12 3.55
N VAL A 6 8.03 0.93 4.15
CA VAL A 6 6.98 0.62 5.12
C VAL A 6 7.05 1.52 6.36
N GLN A 7 8.24 1.97 6.75
CA GLN A 7 8.48 2.91 7.83
C GLN A 7 7.79 4.25 7.54
N ASP A 8 7.84 4.76 6.30
CA ASP A 8 7.15 5.99 5.91
C ASP A 8 5.63 5.89 6.10
N ILE A 9 5.04 4.71 5.88
CA ILE A 9 3.61 4.47 6.13
C ILE A 9 3.30 4.61 7.63
N CYS A 10 4.12 4.02 8.48
CA CYS A 10 3.96 4.08 9.93
C CYS A 10 4.16 5.50 10.47
N ASP A 11 5.21 6.20 10.04
CA ASP A 11 5.57 7.52 10.55
C ASP A 11 4.55 8.59 10.15
N ARG A 12 4.01 8.49 8.94
CA ARG A 12 3.01 9.43 8.41
C ARG A 12 1.58 9.04 8.76
N ASN A 13 1.38 7.87 9.36
CA ASN A 13 0.07 7.23 9.51
C ASN A 13 -0.70 7.23 8.18
N ALA A 14 0.02 6.93 7.09
CA ALA A 14 -0.50 6.89 5.73
C ALA A 14 -1.11 5.52 5.42
N HIS A 15 -1.85 5.40 4.32
CA HIS A 15 -2.36 4.13 3.83
C HIS A 15 -1.48 3.63 2.68
N LEU A 16 -1.33 2.31 2.59
CA LEU A 16 -0.72 1.65 1.44
C LEU A 16 -1.82 1.31 0.45
N GLU A 17 -1.86 2.01 -0.68
CA GLU A 17 -2.72 1.62 -1.80
C GLU A 17 -2.04 0.47 -2.54
N VAL A 18 -2.76 -0.64 -2.71
CA VAL A 18 -2.31 -1.81 -3.48
C VAL A 18 -3.30 -2.06 -4.60
N ARG A 19 -2.82 -2.02 -5.85
CA ARG A 19 -3.63 -2.28 -7.03
C ARG A 19 -3.16 -3.53 -7.75
N CYS A 20 -4.11 -4.42 -8.01
CA CYS A 20 -3.88 -5.63 -8.79
C CYS A 20 -3.74 -5.31 -10.27
N VAL A 21 -2.65 -5.76 -10.90
CA VAL A 21 -2.42 -5.53 -12.33
C VAL A 21 -3.43 -6.33 -13.19
N PRO A 22 -3.64 -7.65 -12.96
CA PRO A 22 -4.60 -8.44 -13.74
C PRO A 22 -6.05 -7.92 -13.74
N CYS A 23 -6.62 -7.62 -12.57
CA CYS A 23 -8.03 -7.26 -12.46
C CYS A 23 -8.28 -5.78 -12.12
N THR A 24 -7.22 -4.98 -12.04
CA THR A 24 -7.25 -3.53 -11.75
C THR A 24 -7.82 -3.12 -10.39
N ARG A 25 -8.25 -4.07 -9.56
CA ARG A 25 -8.82 -3.82 -8.23
C ARG A 25 -7.79 -3.20 -7.29
N SER A 26 -8.13 -2.08 -6.66
CA SER A 26 -7.35 -1.43 -5.62
C SER A 26 -7.90 -1.73 -4.22
N VAL A 27 -7.01 -1.73 -3.24
CA VAL A 27 -7.32 -1.84 -1.81
C VAL A 27 -6.43 -0.88 -1.05
N ASP A 28 -6.98 -0.21 -0.04
CA ASP A 28 -6.22 0.64 0.88
C ASP A 28 -5.93 -0.12 2.17
N ILE A 29 -4.64 -0.23 2.52
CA ILE A 29 -4.18 -0.96 3.69
C ILE A 29 -3.70 0.05 4.73
N PRO A 30 -4.40 0.24 5.85
CA PRO A 30 -3.94 1.10 6.93
C PRO A 30 -2.68 0.51 7.59
N PRO A 31 -1.87 1.33 8.28
CA PRO A 31 -0.61 0.90 8.86
C PRO A 31 -0.80 -0.22 9.90
N SER A 32 -1.94 -0.24 10.58
CA SER A 32 -2.32 -1.28 11.54
C SER A 32 -2.58 -2.65 10.92
N LEU A 33 -2.83 -2.73 9.62
CA LEU A 33 -3.08 -3.98 8.88
C LEU A 33 -1.85 -4.44 8.07
N ILE A 34 -0.75 -3.68 8.10
CA ILE A 34 0.49 -4.13 7.50
C ILE A 34 1.05 -5.28 8.35
N PRO A 35 1.29 -6.47 7.77
CA PRO A 35 1.81 -7.58 8.53
C PRO A 35 3.16 -7.23 9.19
N GLY A 36 3.28 -7.41 10.51
CA GLY A 36 4.51 -7.08 11.25
C GLY A 36 5.75 -7.89 10.85
N ARG A 37 5.59 -8.92 10.00
CA ARG A 37 6.68 -9.67 9.37
C ARG A 37 7.34 -8.94 8.21
N ILE A 38 6.73 -7.87 7.68
CA ILE A 38 7.30 -7.08 6.61
C ILE A 38 8.32 -6.11 7.23
N PRO A 39 9.59 -6.11 6.78
CA PRO A 39 10.60 -5.19 7.29
C PRO A 39 10.18 -3.74 7.07
N ARG A 40 10.45 -2.86 8.05
CA ARG A 40 10.04 -1.46 7.98
C ARG A 40 10.84 -0.67 6.94
N ASP A 41 12.09 -1.04 6.74
CA ASP A 41 12.98 -0.52 5.71
C ASP A 41 12.64 -1.04 4.30
N LEU A 42 11.70 -1.97 4.16
CA LEU A 42 11.32 -2.51 2.87
C LEU A 42 10.61 -1.45 2.01
N PRO A 43 11.04 -1.23 0.74
CA PRO A 43 10.30 -0.41 -0.20
C PRO A 43 8.85 -0.85 -0.37
N ILE A 44 7.91 0.10 -0.44
CA ILE A 44 6.47 -0.21 -0.55
C ILE A 44 6.14 -1.10 -1.77
N GLN A 45 6.89 -0.93 -2.87
CA GLN A 45 6.76 -1.73 -4.09
C GLN A 45 7.06 -3.21 -3.85
N LEU A 46 8.04 -3.51 -3.00
CA LEU A 46 8.35 -4.88 -2.59
C LEU A 46 7.36 -5.36 -1.53
N ALA A 47 6.89 -4.48 -0.64
CA ALA A 47 5.81 -4.81 0.31
C ALA A 47 4.55 -5.28 -0.42
N ALA A 48 4.21 -4.69 -1.57
CA ALA A 48 3.09 -5.09 -2.42
C ALA A 48 3.12 -6.59 -2.77
N ALA A 49 4.31 -7.17 -3.01
CA ALA A 49 4.46 -8.58 -3.38
C ALA A 49 4.05 -9.56 -2.26
N HIS A 50 3.92 -9.10 -1.01
CA HIS A 50 3.43 -9.90 0.11
C HIS A 50 1.90 -10.01 0.16
N PHE A 51 1.19 -9.25 -0.66
CA PHE A 51 -0.27 -9.27 -0.73
C PHE A 51 -0.76 -10.13 -1.89
N VAL A 52 -2.00 -10.61 -1.79
CA VAL A 52 -2.68 -11.39 -2.83
C VAL A 52 -4.01 -10.71 -3.11
N CYS A 53 -4.33 -10.51 -4.39
CA CYS A 53 -5.62 -9.94 -4.76
C CYS A 53 -6.76 -10.87 -4.37
N SER A 54 -7.67 -10.42 -3.51
CA SER A 54 -8.86 -11.19 -3.09
C SER A 54 -9.87 -11.43 -4.22
N GLY A 55 -9.79 -10.67 -5.32
CA GLY A 55 -10.70 -10.83 -6.46
C GLY A 55 -10.26 -11.92 -7.44
N CYS A 56 -8.99 -11.88 -7.89
CA CYS A 56 -8.49 -12.78 -8.93
C CYS A 56 -7.35 -13.71 -8.47
N GLY A 57 -6.91 -13.63 -7.21
CA GLY A 57 -5.77 -14.39 -6.70
C GLY A 57 -4.41 -13.94 -7.24
N GLY A 58 -4.36 -12.91 -8.09
CA GLY A 58 -3.13 -12.38 -8.67
C GLY A 58 -2.15 -11.82 -7.63
N ARG A 59 -0.85 -11.99 -7.90
CA ARG A 59 0.28 -11.48 -7.10
C ARG A 59 1.05 -10.34 -7.77
N GLN A 60 0.72 -10.02 -9.02
CA GLN A 60 1.25 -8.85 -9.70
C GLN A 60 0.50 -7.62 -9.20
N LEU A 61 1.14 -6.89 -8.30
CA LEU A 61 0.56 -5.77 -7.59
C LEU A 61 1.46 -4.55 -7.76
N VAL A 62 0.85 -3.39 -8.00
CA VAL A 62 1.52 -2.09 -7.88
C VAL A 62 1.10 -1.45 -6.57
N SER A 63 1.96 -0.63 -5.99
CA SER A 63 1.67 0.06 -4.74
C SER A 63 2.06 1.52 -4.77
N ALA A 64 1.32 2.33 -4.03
CA ALA A 64 1.61 3.72 -3.80
C ALA A 64 1.31 4.09 -2.34
N LEU A 65 1.97 5.13 -1.85
CA LEU A 65 1.59 5.74 -0.59
C LEU A 65 0.37 6.65 -0.81
N TRP A 66 -0.65 6.48 0.03
CA TRP A 66 -1.86 7.29 -0.02
C TRP A 66 -2.07 8.03 1.30
N ASP A 67 -1.92 9.35 1.28
CA ASP A 67 -2.19 10.20 2.46
C ASP A 67 -3.71 10.38 2.64
N TYR A 68 -4.30 9.62 3.58
CA TYR A 68 -5.72 9.75 3.89
C TYR A 68 -6.12 11.17 4.38
N ARG A 69 -5.15 11.92 4.94
CA ARG A 69 -5.34 13.32 5.38
C ARG A 69 -5.61 14.30 4.23
N THR A 70 -5.06 14.08 3.04
CA THR A 70 -5.24 14.98 1.89
C THR A 70 -6.49 14.64 1.06
N ALA A 71 -7.01 13.41 1.17
CA ALA A 71 -8.19 12.96 0.44
C ALA A 71 -9.52 13.60 0.92
N LYS A 72 -9.62 14.06 2.16
CA LYS A 72 -10.79 14.84 2.63
C LYS A 72 -10.96 16.21 1.96
N GLY A 73 -10.04 16.60 1.06
CA GLY A 73 -10.14 17.80 0.22
C GLY A 73 -10.70 17.59 -1.19
N ARG A 74 -10.98 16.35 -1.63
CA ARG A 74 -11.56 16.06 -2.96
C ARG A 74 -12.90 15.34 -2.83
N GLY A 75 -13.81 15.94 -2.08
CA GLY A 75 -15.12 15.35 -1.81
C GLY A 75 -16.21 16.37 -1.50
N ARG A 76 -16.35 17.41 -2.32
CA ARG A 76 -17.61 17.94 -2.90
C ARG A 76 -17.36 19.26 -3.61
#